data_AF-A0A349FHL7-F1
#
_entry.id   AF-A0A349FHL7-F1
#
_cell.length_a   1.000
_cell.length_b   1.000
_cell.length_c   1.000
_cell.angle_alpha   90.00
_cell.angle_beta   90.00
_cell.angle_gamma   90.00
#
_symmetry.space_group_name_H-M   'P 1'
#
loop_
_entity.id
_entity.type
_entity.pdbx_description
1 polymer ?
#
loop_
_entity_poly.entity_id
_entity_poly.type
_entity_poly.pdbx_seq_one_letter_code
_entity_poly.pdbx_strand_id
1 'polypeptide(L)'
;MPKHKALNHIGKMIVEVYEEAGLDAPYISGKKHDMSSHKNHYETLASAINLDAGNRKRLAAKLGITSLHLDVTVKVLNHHC
;
A
#
# COMPACT_ATOMS: atom_id res chain seq x y z
N MET A 1 13.40 9.78 20.09
CA MET A 1 12.87 8.95 18.98
C MET A 1 12.12 9.86 18.03
N PRO A 2 12.37 9.85 16.71
CA PRO A 2 11.60 10.67 15.78
C PRO A 2 10.13 10.22 15.81
N LYS A 3 9.20 11.17 15.91
CA LYS A 3 7.77 10.88 15.87
C LYS A 3 7.45 10.30 14.48
N HIS A 4 7.13 9.01 14.42
CA HIS A 4 6.67 8.40 13.16
C HIS A 4 5.40 9.12 12.70
N LYS A 5 5.44 9.65 11.48
CA LYS A 5 4.26 10.25 10.86
C LYS A 5 3.20 9.16 10.72
N ALA A 6 1.97 9.46 11.14
CA ALA A 6 0.88 8.51 11.04
C ALA A 6 0.65 8.14 9.56
N LEU A 7 0.44 6.85 9.29
CA LEU A 7 0.10 6.38 7.95
C LEU A 7 -1.24 6.97 7.52
N ASN A 8 -1.32 7.32 6.25
CA ASN A 8 -2.60 7.67 5.63
C ASN A 8 -3.50 6.43 5.48
N HIS A 9 -4.74 6.65 5.04
CA HIS A 9 -5.73 5.58 4.98
C HIS A 9 -5.32 4.41 4.06
N ILE A 10 -4.72 4.69 2.89
CA ILE A 10 -4.23 3.66 1.97
C ILE A 10 -3.10 2.85 2.61
N GLY A 11 -2.16 3.54 3.29
CA GLY A 11 -1.05 2.88 3.96
C GLY A 11 -1.50 1.95 5.08
N LYS A 12 -2.57 2.30 5.81
CA LYS A 12 -3.17 1.41 6.82
C LYS A 12 -3.76 0.15 6.17
N MET A 13 -4.49 0.28 5.06
CA MET A 13 -5.04 -0.87 4.35
C MET A 13 -3.95 -1.79 3.78
N ILE A 14 -2.86 -1.23 3.26
CA ILE A 14 -1.72 -2.02 2.78
C ILE A 14 -1.09 -2.83 3.93
N VAL A 15 -0.95 -2.22 5.10
CA VAL A 15 -0.48 -2.93 6.31
C VAL A 15 -1.40 -4.09 6.67
N GLU A 16 -2.71 -3.86 6.71
CA GLU A 16 -3.68 -4.91 7.00
C GLU A 16 -3.58 -6.07 6.01
N VAL A 17 -3.39 -5.78 4.72
CA VAL A 17 -3.17 -6.80 3.67
C VAL A 17 -1.94 -7.65 3.97
N TYR A 18 -0.84 -7.05 4.41
CA TYR A 18 0.37 -7.78 4.79
C TYR A 18 0.17 -8.63 6.05
N GLU A 19 -0.52 -8.10 7.05
CA GLU A 19 -0.85 -8.81 8.30
C GLU A 19 -1.75 -10.01 8.00
N GLU A 20 -2.77 -9.85 7.15
CA GLU A 20 -3.65 -10.93 6.66
C GLU A 20 -2.92 -11.95 5.77
N ALA A 21 -1.79 -11.56 5.16
CA ALA A 21 -0.94 -12.46 4.38
C ALA A 21 0.05 -13.26 5.23
N GLY A 22 0.12 -12.98 6.53
CA GLY A 22 1.06 -13.62 7.43
C GLY A 22 2.51 -13.21 7.17
N LEU A 23 2.74 -12.01 6.60
CA LEU A 23 4.09 -11.49 6.44
C LEU A 23 4.70 -11.14 7.80
N ASP A 24 6.02 -11.24 7.89
CA ASP A 24 6.72 -11.05 9.15
C ASP A 24 6.71 -9.58 9.63
N ALA A 25 6.79 -9.41 10.94
CA ALA A 25 6.76 -8.08 11.57
C ALA A 25 7.91 -7.16 11.13
N PRO A 26 9.17 -7.62 10.96
CA PRO A 26 10.24 -6.80 10.38
C PRO A 26 9.92 -6.27 8.98
N TYR A 27 9.41 -7.12 8.08
CA TYR A 27 8.99 -6.73 6.75
C TYR A 27 7.89 -5.65 6.80
N ILE A 28 6.84 -5.89 7.59
CA ILE A 28 5.73 -4.96 7.75
C ILE A 28 6.23 -3.63 8.33
N SER A 29 7.12 -3.66 9.32
CA SER A 29 7.72 -2.46 9.91
C SER A 29 8.52 -1.66 8.88
N GLY A 30 9.31 -2.32 8.04
CA GLY A 30 10.01 -1.69 6.92
C GLY A 30 9.04 -0.99 5.97
N LYS A 31 7.95 -1.66 5.56
CA LYS A 31 6.94 -1.04 4.70
C LYS A 31 6.17 0.10 5.36
N LYS A 32 5.90 0.02 6.67
CA LYS A 32 5.35 1.12 7.46
C LYS A 32 6.30 2.33 7.44
N HIS A 33 7.59 2.10 7.56
CA HIS A 33 8.61 3.15 7.49
C HIS A 33 8.64 3.81 6.10
N ASP A 34 8.72 3.01 5.03
CA ASP A 34 8.71 3.49 3.65
C ASP A 34 7.49 4.39 3.39
N MET A 35 6.29 3.89 3.72
CA MET A 35 5.04 4.62 3.48
C MET A 35 4.87 5.88 4.35
N SER A 36 5.57 5.96 5.50
CA SER A 36 5.54 7.16 6.34
C SER A 36 6.22 8.37 5.68
N SER A 37 7.09 8.13 4.71
CA SER A 37 7.77 9.16 3.92
C SER A 37 6.89 9.75 2.81
N HIS A 38 5.79 9.08 2.45
CA HIS A 38 4.89 9.53 1.39
C HIS A 38 4.18 10.85 1.78
N LYS A 39 4.13 11.78 0.83
CA LYS A 39 3.54 13.11 1.02
C LYS A 39 2.02 13.08 0.92
N ASN A 40 1.45 12.14 0.16
CA ASN A 40 0.02 12.06 -0.10
C ASN A 40 -0.48 10.61 -0.34
N HIS A 41 -1.79 10.48 -0.51
CA HIS A 41 -2.46 9.20 -0.76
C HIS A 41 -2.09 8.57 -2.12
N TYR A 42 -1.78 9.40 -3.14
CA TYR A 42 -1.45 8.92 -4.48
C TYR A 42 -0.07 8.25 -4.53
N GLU A 43 0.94 8.82 -3.89
CA GLU A 43 2.25 8.19 -3.72
C GLU A 43 2.13 6.84 -3.01
N THR A 44 1.26 6.77 -2.00
CA THR A 44 1.01 5.51 -1.28
C THR A 44 0.27 4.50 -2.13
N LEU A 45 -0.72 4.94 -2.90
CA LEU A 45 -1.43 4.08 -3.83
C LEU A 45 -0.51 3.58 -4.95
N ALA A 46 0.39 4.41 -5.47
CA ALA A 46 1.39 4.02 -6.47
C ALA A 46 2.30 2.89 -5.96
N SER A 47 2.64 2.91 -4.67
CA SER A 47 3.45 1.86 -4.04
C SER A 47 2.79 0.48 -4.02
N ALA A 48 1.47 0.40 -4.23
CA ALA A 48 0.74 -0.87 -4.34
C ALA A 48 1.18 -1.72 -5.55
N ILE A 49 1.93 -1.15 -6.50
CA ILE A 49 2.55 -1.92 -7.60
C ILE A 49 3.50 -3.01 -7.09
N ASN A 50 4.11 -2.77 -5.93
CA ASN A 50 5.09 -3.66 -5.31
C ASN A 50 4.45 -4.81 -4.53
N LEU A 51 3.13 -4.82 -4.39
CA LEU A 51 2.39 -5.95 -3.83
C LEU A 51 2.40 -7.11 -4.82
N ASP A 52 2.44 -8.35 -4.34
CA ASP A 52 2.16 -9.52 -5.19
C ASP A 52 0.69 -9.55 -5.64
N ALA A 53 0.36 -10.44 -6.57
CA ALA A 53 -0.99 -10.55 -7.13
C ALA A 53 -2.07 -10.87 -6.08
N GLY A 54 -1.74 -11.66 -5.05
CA GLY A 54 -2.67 -12.01 -3.98
C GLY A 54 -2.98 -10.79 -3.09
N ASN A 55 -1.94 -10.07 -2.71
CA ASN A 55 -2.03 -8.86 -1.90
C ASN A 55 -2.69 -7.70 -2.65
N ARG A 56 -2.45 -7.55 -3.97
CA ARG A 56 -3.21 -6.59 -4.80
C ARG A 56 -4.70 -6.92 -4.84
N LYS A 57 -5.06 -8.20 -4.98
CA LYS A 57 -6.46 -8.63 -4.97
C LYS A 57 -7.15 -8.32 -3.63
N ARG A 58 -6.47 -8.55 -2.51
CA ARG A 58 -6.97 -8.21 -1.17
C ARG A 58 -7.14 -6.71 -0.99
N LEU A 59 -6.15 -5.92 -1.40
CA LEU A 59 -6.23 -4.46 -1.35
C LEU A 59 -7.38 -3.93 -2.20
N ALA A 60 -7.55 -4.44 -3.43
CA ALA A 60 -8.66 -4.05 -4.31
C ALA A 60 -10.02 -4.34 -3.68
N ALA A 61 -10.18 -5.51 -3.05
CA ALA A 61 -11.40 -5.86 -2.33
C ALA A 61 -11.68 -4.91 -1.16
N LYS A 62 -10.66 -4.57 -0.36
CA LYS A 62 -10.78 -3.58 0.73
C LYS A 62 -11.16 -2.19 0.23
N LEU A 63 -10.68 -1.82 -0.96
CA LEU A 63 -11.01 -0.55 -1.63
C LEU A 63 -12.38 -0.57 -2.33
N GLY A 64 -13.09 -1.69 -2.34
CA GLY A 64 -14.38 -1.83 -3.04
C GLY A 64 -14.27 -1.78 -4.57
N ILE A 65 -13.11 -2.14 -5.13
CA ILE A 65 -12.84 -2.12 -6.57
C ILE A 65 -12.36 -3.48 -7.08
N THR A 66 -12.31 -3.63 -8.40
CA THR A 66 -11.71 -4.81 -9.03
C THR A 66 -10.18 -4.72 -9.00
N SER A 67 -9.49 -5.87 -9.06
CA SER A 67 -8.03 -5.88 -9.20
C SER A 67 -7.57 -5.17 -10.48
N LEU A 68 -8.36 -5.27 -11.56
CA LEU A 68 -8.08 -4.57 -12.81
C LEU A 68 -8.10 -3.04 -12.62
N HIS A 69 -9.09 -2.50 -11.90
CA HIS A 69 -9.12 -1.07 -11.59
C HIS A 69 -7.88 -0.64 -10.82
N LEU A 70 -7.48 -1.42 -9.81
CA LEU A 70 -6.27 -1.15 -9.04
C LEU A 70 -5.02 -1.16 -9.94
N ASP A 71 -4.85 -2.19 -10.77
CA ASP A 71 -3.70 -2.33 -11.65
C ASP A 71 -3.60 -1.16 -12.65
N VAL A 72 -4.72 -0.73 -13.24
CA VAL A 72 -4.76 0.43 -14.15
C VAL A 72 -4.41 1.72 -13.40
N THR A 73 -5.03 1.98 -12.25
CA THR A 73 -4.78 3.20 -11.46
C THR A 73 -3.31 3.29 -11.05
N VAL A 74 -2.75 2.20 -10.55
CA VAL A 74 -1.35 2.13 -10.12
C VAL A 74 -0.38 2.35 -11.28
N LYS A 75 -0.69 1.79 -12.47
CA LYS A 75 0.12 2.00 -13.67
C LYS A 75 0.12 3.46 -14.13
N VAL A 76 -1.04 4.12 -14.08
CA VAL A 76 -1.16 5.55 -14.42
C VAL A 76 -0.41 6.40 -13.42
N LEU A 77 -0.58 6.15 -12.11
CA LEU A 77 0.10 6.93 -11.07
C LEU A 77 1.62 6.80 -11.14
N ASN A 78 2.17 5.60 -11.34
CA ASN A 78 3.63 5.42 -11.48
C ASN A 78 4.22 6.06 -12.75
N HIS A 79 3.40 6.47 -13.72
CA HIS A 79 3.88 7.24 -14.87
C HIS A 79 3.90 8.76 -14.61
N HIS A 80 3.20 9.22 -13.57
CA HIS A 80 2.96 10.66 -13.31
C HIS A 80 3.41 11.14 -11.92
N CYS A 81 3.77 10.23 -11.02
CA CYS A 81 4.31 10.48 -9.68
C CYS A 81 5.77 10.02 -9.63
#